data_AF-A0A558DID4-F1
#
_entry.id   AF-A0A558DID4-F1
#
_cell.length_a   1.000
_cell.length_b   1.000
_cell.length_c   1.000
_cell.angle_alpha   90.00
_cell.angle_beta   90.00
_cell.angle_gamma   90.00
#
_symmetry.space_group_name_H-M   'P 1'
#
loop_
_entity.id
_entity.type
_entity.pdbx_description
1 polymer ?
#
loop_
_entity_poly.entity_id
_entity_poly.type
_entity_poly.pdbx_seq_one_letter_code
_entity_poly.pdbx_strand_id
1 'polypeptide(L)'
;MTEGKWRIPPSVLRLLDRAPDDRAVVVLLRHSVRDHLPEGDAGYVLPITDIGRQLALELGGLLRGRLRTLHASPLVRCVQTAQALAEGAGANVAVVPNRLLGDPGVFVLDGRRAWANWKQLGHEGVMRHLVTEAVALSGMARPDEAARFLVHSMLVAAANRPGLHVFVTHDSLVTATAARLLDKPLGSDDWPWYLEGAFFWMAEDGVHSAYREDEAVRPGPLCGLATGDVLEFARREIAATVGFDTGARFFLAGGAFKSLLTGRPPRDLDLWATSEHDRALLIDALRACGARIAGPRMFADAFEVAGRVVEIPHKTEPDTLAERLARFDIGLSAVGVEHRPDGEWSVMVHPIALESAVRREVRLLKPLVNWKYALATLERMRRYAVELGFSVPREEEAEVWRVFEAQDAELRAALIERYRRTGAGGFGIMEEVACRFQ
;
A
#
# COMPACT_ATOMS: atom_id res chain seq x y z
N MET A 1 38.50 2.32 -10.81
CA MET A 1 38.41 3.10 -9.56
C MET A 1 39.40 2.50 -8.59
N THR A 2 40.40 3.28 -8.19
CA THR A 2 41.40 2.93 -7.17
C THR A 2 40.70 2.52 -5.87
N GLU A 3 41.31 1.61 -5.12
CA GLU A 3 40.86 1.07 -3.82
C GLU A 3 40.65 2.19 -2.78
N GLY A 4 39.55 2.93 -2.91
CA GLY A 4 39.02 3.76 -1.85
C GLY A 4 38.53 2.84 -0.74
N LYS A 5 39.02 3.06 0.47
CA LYS A 5 38.68 2.26 1.66
C LYS A 5 37.16 2.33 1.89
N TRP A 6 36.44 1.27 1.50
CA TRP A 6 35.01 1.15 1.78
C TRP A 6 34.78 1.27 3.29
N ARG A 7 33.73 2.01 3.69
CA ARG A 7 33.41 2.26 5.10
C ARG A 7 31.91 2.44 5.28
N ILE A 8 31.44 2.23 6.52
CA ILE A 8 30.09 2.64 6.91
C ILE A 8 29.99 4.17 6.79
N PRO A 9 28.94 4.72 6.14
CA PRO A 9 28.80 6.17 5.97
C PRO A 9 28.71 6.90 7.31
N PRO A 10 29.48 7.97 7.55
CA PRO A 10 29.45 8.72 8.81
C PRO A 10 28.07 9.30 9.16
N SER A 11 27.27 9.63 8.14
CA SER A 11 25.87 10.06 8.28
C SER A 11 25.03 9.01 9.01
N VAL A 12 25.16 7.74 8.64
CA VAL A 12 24.42 6.64 9.28
C VAL A 12 24.84 6.47 10.73
N LEU A 13 26.14 6.59 11.04
CA LEU A 13 26.62 6.51 12.43
C LEU A 13 26.00 7.62 13.29
N ARG A 14 25.97 8.86 12.79
CA ARG A 14 25.32 9.99 13.49
C ARG A 14 23.82 9.78 13.65
N LEU A 15 23.12 9.33 12.60
CA LEU A 15 21.68 9.11 12.65
C LEU A 15 21.30 7.95 13.59
N LEU A 16 22.10 6.89 13.66
CA LEU A 16 21.87 5.80 14.62
C LEU A 16 21.99 6.28 16.07
N ASP A 17 22.95 7.15 16.37
CA ASP A 17 23.16 7.73 17.70
C ASP A 17 22.01 8.68 18.10
N ARG A 18 21.54 9.49 17.14
CA ARG A 18 20.47 10.49 17.39
C ARG A 18 19.05 9.95 17.30
N ALA A 19 18.83 8.85 16.58
CA ALA A 19 17.49 8.29 16.39
C ALA A 19 16.89 7.84 17.73
N PRO A 20 15.59 8.12 17.97
CA PRO A 20 14.95 7.79 19.24
C PRO A 20 14.96 6.29 19.54
N ASP A 21 15.03 5.94 20.81
CA ASP A 21 15.07 4.55 21.31
C ASP A 21 13.73 4.10 21.94
N ASP A 22 12.85 5.04 22.24
CA ASP A 22 11.53 4.86 22.87
C ASP A 22 10.40 4.49 21.87
N ARG A 23 10.67 4.53 20.57
CA ARG A 23 9.67 4.31 19.50
C ARG A 23 10.22 3.54 18.32
N ALA A 24 9.32 3.20 17.40
CA ALA A 24 9.69 2.57 16.14
C ALA A 24 10.39 3.57 15.23
N VAL A 25 11.58 3.22 14.76
CA VAL A 25 12.33 3.97 13.75
C VAL A 25 12.56 3.05 12.56
N VAL A 26 12.08 3.46 11.39
CA VAL A 26 12.25 2.70 10.15
C VAL A 26 13.40 3.29 9.34
N VAL A 27 14.26 2.43 8.81
CA VAL A 27 15.47 2.82 8.07
C VAL A 27 15.38 2.27 6.65
N LEU A 28 15.27 3.14 5.65
CA LEU A 28 15.37 2.78 4.23
C LEU A 28 16.84 2.80 3.82
N LEU A 29 17.45 1.62 3.68
CA LEU A 29 18.89 1.44 3.58
C LEU A 29 19.29 0.93 2.19
N ARG A 30 20.29 1.54 1.54
CA ARG A 30 20.88 0.97 0.32
C ARG A 30 21.62 -0.34 0.67
N HIS A 31 21.51 -1.35 -0.19
CA HIS A 31 22.31 -2.57 -0.07
C HIS A 31 23.82 -2.29 0.03
N SER A 32 24.59 -3.28 0.50
CA SER A 32 26.04 -3.17 0.64
C SER A 32 26.77 -3.28 -0.70
N VAL A 33 28.11 -3.16 -0.62
CA VAL A 33 29.02 -3.17 -1.76
C VAL A 33 28.83 -4.42 -2.62
N ARG A 34 28.74 -4.22 -3.94
CA ARG A 34 28.70 -5.26 -4.97
C ARG A 34 29.72 -4.95 -6.07
N ASP A 35 30.03 -5.95 -6.89
CA ASP A 35 30.80 -5.75 -8.12
C ASP A 35 30.05 -4.89 -9.15
N HIS A 36 30.74 -4.46 -10.19
CA HIS A 36 30.15 -3.68 -11.27
C HIS A 36 29.01 -4.46 -11.94
N LEU A 37 27.93 -3.75 -12.25
CA LEU A 37 26.77 -4.30 -12.92
C LEU A 37 26.86 -3.89 -14.39
N PRO A 38 26.84 -4.84 -15.34
CA PRO A 38 26.83 -4.50 -16.77
C PRO A 38 25.68 -3.56 -17.13
N GLU A 39 25.89 -2.72 -18.14
CA GLU A 39 24.82 -1.86 -18.66
C GLU A 39 23.61 -2.70 -19.08
N GLY A 40 22.42 -2.28 -18.64
CA GLY A 40 21.16 -2.92 -19.01
C GLY A 40 20.77 -4.14 -18.15
N ASP A 41 21.58 -4.57 -17.19
CA ASP A 41 21.26 -5.65 -16.27
C ASP A 41 20.68 -5.09 -14.95
N ALA A 42 19.60 -5.68 -14.44
CA ALA A 42 19.04 -5.36 -13.11
C ALA A 42 19.82 -6.06 -11.97
N GLY A 43 20.67 -7.03 -12.31
CA GLY A 43 21.58 -7.72 -11.40
C GLY A 43 20.85 -8.60 -10.39
N TYR A 44 19.79 -9.30 -10.82
CA TYR A 44 18.94 -10.09 -9.92
C TYR A 44 19.73 -11.08 -9.06
N VAL A 45 20.72 -11.72 -9.68
CA VAL A 45 21.56 -12.75 -9.06
C VAL A 45 22.90 -12.20 -8.55
N LEU A 46 23.19 -10.91 -8.75
CA LEU A 46 24.48 -10.34 -8.39
C LEU A 46 24.56 -10.18 -6.85
N PRO A 47 25.50 -10.85 -6.17
CA PRO A 47 25.65 -10.79 -4.72
C PRO A 47 26.38 -9.53 -4.27
N ILE A 48 26.44 -9.33 -2.95
CA ILE A 48 27.42 -8.41 -2.35
C ILE A 48 28.82 -9.05 -2.34
N THR A 49 29.85 -8.22 -2.36
CA THR A 49 31.25 -8.69 -2.23
C THR A 49 31.56 -9.08 -0.78
N ASP A 50 32.71 -9.73 -0.55
CA ASP A 50 33.18 -10.04 0.81
C ASP A 50 33.35 -8.79 1.67
N ILE A 51 33.88 -7.70 1.09
CA ILE A 51 33.96 -6.40 1.76
C ILE A 51 32.57 -5.86 2.07
N GLY A 52 31.62 -6.00 1.13
CA GLY A 52 30.23 -5.63 1.34
C GLY A 52 29.59 -6.41 2.50
N ARG A 53 29.86 -7.71 2.60
CA ARG A 53 29.42 -8.56 3.72
C ARG A 53 30.03 -8.12 5.04
N GLN A 54 31.34 -7.88 5.07
CA GLN A 54 32.04 -7.41 6.28
C GLN A 54 31.47 -6.09 6.80
N LEU A 55 31.27 -5.10 5.94
CA LEU A 55 30.68 -3.82 6.33
C LEU A 55 29.23 -3.95 6.83
N ALA A 56 28.45 -4.84 6.23
CA ALA A 56 27.09 -5.10 6.68
C ALA A 56 27.06 -5.84 8.03
N LEU A 57 28.02 -6.74 8.31
CA LEU A 57 28.21 -7.35 9.63
C LEU A 57 28.57 -6.29 10.68
N GLU A 58 29.51 -5.39 10.36
CA GLU A 58 29.91 -4.30 11.25
C GLU A 58 28.74 -3.36 11.56
N LEU A 59 27.99 -2.95 10.53
CA LEU A 59 26.78 -2.13 10.70
C LEU A 59 25.75 -2.88 11.54
N GLY A 60 25.52 -4.17 11.28
CA GLY A 60 24.65 -5.02 12.08
C GLY A 60 25.04 -5.01 13.56
N GLY A 61 26.33 -5.09 13.86
CA GLY A 61 26.87 -4.98 15.22
C GLY A 61 26.46 -3.71 15.95
N LEU A 62 26.38 -2.57 15.24
CA LEU A 62 25.90 -1.29 15.78
C LEU A 62 24.38 -1.28 16.04
N LEU A 63 23.61 -2.17 15.39
CA LEU A 63 22.17 -2.32 15.60
C LEU A 63 21.81 -3.28 16.74
N ARG A 64 22.82 -3.91 17.39
CA ARG A 64 22.62 -4.92 18.45
C ARG A 64 21.70 -4.39 19.55
N GLY A 65 20.75 -5.21 19.97
CA GLY A 65 19.75 -4.84 20.99
C GLY A 65 18.61 -3.93 20.49
N ARG A 66 18.83 -3.15 19.42
CA ARG A 66 17.82 -2.26 18.82
C ARG A 66 17.13 -2.84 17.59
N LEU A 67 17.75 -3.72 16.82
CA LEU A 67 17.15 -4.31 15.62
C LEU A 67 15.90 -5.14 15.97
N ARG A 68 14.79 -4.88 15.25
CA ARG A 68 13.47 -5.53 15.48
C ARG A 68 12.95 -6.31 14.28
N THR A 69 13.01 -5.73 13.08
CA THR A 69 12.63 -6.42 11.85
C THR A 69 13.58 -6.07 10.72
N LEU A 70 13.66 -7.00 9.75
CA LEU A 70 14.41 -6.83 8.52
C LEU A 70 13.50 -7.12 7.34
N HIS A 71 13.46 -6.18 6.41
CA HIS A 71 12.78 -6.31 5.14
C HIS A 71 13.80 -6.06 4.04
N ALA A 72 13.68 -6.76 2.92
CA ALA A 72 14.58 -6.58 1.80
C ALA A 72 13.84 -6.66 0.47
N SER A 73 14.30 -5.85 -0.49
CA SER A 73 14.08 -6.13 -1.91
C SER A 73 14.44 -7.58 -2.21
N PRO A 74 13.68 -8.29 -3.07
CA PRO A 74 13.91 -9.69 -3.39
C PRO A 74 15.23 -9.95 -4.14
N LEU A 75 15.91 -8.91 -4.63
CA LEU A 75 17.21 -9.04 -5.30
C LEU A 75 18.30 -9.52 -4.32
N VAL A 76 19.16 -10.43 -4.80
CA VAL A 76 20.14 -11.18 -3.97
C VAL A 76 21.00 -10.27 -3.10
N ARG A 77 21.59 -9.21 -3.65
CA ARG A 77 22.40 -8.24 -2.89
C ARG A 77 21.68 -7.60 -1.69
N CYS A 78 20.39 -7.31 -1.81
CA CYS A 78 19.59 -6.73 -0.74
C CYS A 78 19.33 -7.77 0.36
N VAL A 79 18.96 -8.99 -0.05
CA VAL A 79 18.74 -10.11 0.88
C VAL A 79 20.01 -10.44 1.64
N GLN A 80 21.15 -10.57 0.96
CA GLN A 80 22.44 -10.87 1.59
C GLN A 80 22.90 -9.75 2.53
N THR A 81 22.66 -8.49 2.17
CA THR A 81 22.93 -7.36 3.07
C THR A 81 22.10 -7.47 4.34
N ALA A 82 20.79 -7.73 4.22
CA ALA A 82 19.91 -7.89 5.37
C ALA A 82 20.32 -9.10 6.25
N GLN A 83 20.72 -10.22 5.65
CA GLN A 83 21.23 -11.39 6.39
C GLN A 83 22.50 -11.06 7.17
N ALA A 84 23.45 -10.35 6.55
CA ALA A 84 24.66 -9.90 7.23
C ALA A 84 24.37 -8.91 8.38
N LEU A 85 23.39 -8.00 8.21
CA LEU A 85 22.93 -7.14 9.31
C LEU A 85 22.39 -7.96 10.50
N ALA A 86 21.57 -8.98 10.24
CA ALA A 86 21.01 -9.85 11.28
C ALA A 86 22.12 -10.59 12.05
N GLU A 87 23.06 -11.16 11.30
CA GLU A 87 24.22 -11.88 11.84
C GLU A 87 25.10 -10.98 12.70
N GLY A 88 25.46 -9.80 12.20
CA GLY A 88 26.26 -8.83 12.96
C GLY A 88 25.58 -8.34 14.24
N ALA A 89 24.26 -8.12 14.16
CA ALA A 89 23.45 -7.73 15.31
C ALA A 89 23.33 -8.85 16.37
N GLY A 90 23.64 -10.10 16.01
CA GLY A 90 23.34 -11.27 16.82
C GLY A 90 21.83 -11.46 17.05
N ALA A 91 21.00 -10.99 16.11
CA ALA A 91 19.55 -10.98 16.23
C ALA A 91 18.95 -12.14 15.43
N ASN A 92 18.11 -12.95 16.09
CA ASN A 92 17.34 -14.00 15.42
C ASN A 92 16.09 -13.41 14.74
N VAL A 93 16.31 -12.62 13.68
CA VAL A 93 15.26 -11.97 12.89
C VAL A 93 15.29 -12.50 11.46
N ALA A 94 14.14 -12.98 10.97
CA ALA A 94 14.01 -13.41 9.58
C ALA A 94 13.98 -12.20 8.64
N VAL A 95 14.60 -12.34 7.46
CA VAL A 95 14.49 -11.34 6.40
C VAL A 95 13.17 -11.54 5.67
N VAL A 96 12.30 -10.54 5.71
CA VAL A 96 11.01 -10.55 5.04
C VAL A 96 11.15 -9.97 3.63
N PRO A 97 10.88 -10.73 2.55
CA PRO A 97 10.87 -10.20 1.20
C PRO A 97 9.80 -9.12 1.05
N ASN A 98 10.15 -7.99 0.43
CA ASN A 98 9.23 -6.88 0.22
C ASN A 98 9.42 -6.29 -1.18
N ARG A 99 8.41 -6.47 -2.04
CA ARG A 99 8.45 -5.99 -3.44
C ARG A 99 8.32 -4.47 -3.55
N LEU A 100 7.81 -3.76 -2.54
CA LEU A 100 7.85 -2.28 -2.54
C LEU A 100 9.28 -1.74 -2.53
N LEU A 101 10.24 -2.52 -1.99
CA LEU A 101 11.66 -2.18 -1.98
C LEU A 101 12.36 -2.55 -3.29
N GLY A 102 11.71 -3.32 -4.17
CA GLY A 102 12.29 -3.78 -5.42
C GLY A 102 11.48 -4.85 -6.15
N ASP A 103 11.48 -4.67 -7.46
CA ASP A 103 11.05 -5.54 -8.55
C ASP A 103 9.57 -6.05 -8.62
N PRO A 104 8.65 -5.20 -9.12
CA PRO A 104 8.84 -3.77 -9.34
C PRO A 104 8.67 -3.04 -8.00
N GLY A 105 9.60 -2.11 -7.71
CA GLY A 105 9.57 -1.30 -6.49
C GLY A 105 8.42 -0.30 -6.48
N VAL A 106 8.26 0.46 -5.39
CA VAL A 106 7.15 1.41 -5.21
C VAL A 106 7.01 2.45 -6.34
N PHE A 107 8.11 2.83 -7.00
CA PHE A 107 8.12 3.82 -8.09
C PHE A 107 7.85 3.22 -9.47
N VAL A 108 7.79 1.89 -9.60
CA VAL A 108 7.61 1.20 -10.89
C VAL A 108 6.29 0.46 -10.86
N LEU A 109 5.40 0.78 -11.80
CA LEU A 109 4.09 0.12 -11.94
C LEU A 109 4.13 -0.94 -13.05
N ASP A 110 4.77 -0.61 -14.17
CA ASP A 110 4.98 -1.52 -15.31
C ASP A 110 6.48 -1.53 -15.66
N GLY A 111 7.14 -2.65 -15.37
CA GLY A 111 8.57 -2.80 -15.61
C GLY A 111 8.99 -2.63 -17.08
N ARG A 112 8.15 -3.04 -18.04
CA ARG A 112 8.47 -2.91 -19.47
C ARG A 112 8.44 -1.45 -19.91
N ARG A 113 7.39 -0.73 -19.53
CA ARG A 113 7.25 0.70 -19.83
C ARG A 113 8.28 1.54 -19.08
N ALA A 114 8.50 1.23 -17.80
CA ALA A 114 9.48 1.93 -16.98
C ALA A 114 10.90 1.78 -17.55
N TRP A 115 11.28 0.59 -18.02
CA TRP A 115 12.60 0.33 -18.61
C TRP A 115 12.91 1.20 -19.84
N ALA A 116 11.90 1.58 -20.62
CA ALA A 116 12.09 2.51 -21.73
C ALA A 116 12.65 3.87 -21.27
N ASN A 117 12.26 4.33 -20.07
CA ASN A 117 12.79 5.57 -19.50
C ASN A 117 14.28 5.45 -19.17
N TRP A 118 14.73 4.31 -18.62
CA TRP A 118 16.16 4.10 -18.36
C TRP A 118 16.98 4.02 -19.65
N LYS A 119 16.43 3.44 -20.72
CA LYS A 119 17.07 3.46 -22.04
C LYS A 119 17.20 4.87 -22.63
N GLN A 120 16.18 5.71 -22.44
CA GLN A 120 16.13 7.05 -23.03
C GLN A 120 16.87 8.11 -22.21
N LEU A 121 16.70 8.09 -20.89
CA LEU A 121 17.17 9.15 -19.98
C LEU A 121 18.43 8.74 -19.19
N GLY A 122 18.81 7.45 -19.23
CA GLY A 122 19.83 6.90 -18.34
C GLY A 122 19.38 6.85 -16.88
N HIS A 123 20.22 6.26 -16.02
CA HIS A 123 19.93 6.17 -14.59
C HIS A 123 19.83 7.57 -13.94
N GLU A 124 20.74 8.49 -14.26
CA GLU A 124 20.74 9.87 -13.75
C GLU A 124 19.48 10.65 -14.13
N GLY A 125 19.02 10.54 -15.39
CA GLY A 125 17.84 11.26 -15.84
C GLY A 125 16.56 10.78 -15.16
N VAL A 126 16.42 9.47 -14.96
CA VAL A 126 15.30 8.91 -14.18
C VAL A 126 15.38 9.33 -12.71
N MET A 127 16.57 9.29 -12.11
CA MET A 127 16.79 9.74 -10.73
C MET A 127 16.39 11.20 -10.53
N ARG A 128 16.86 12.09 -11.42
CA ARG A 128 16.47 13.50 -11.41
C ARG A 128 14.95 13.64 -11.46
N HIS A 129 14.29 12.94 -12.38
CA HIS A 129 12.83 12.97 -12.51
C HIS A 129 12.13 12.57 -11.20
N LEU A 130 12.53 11.45 -10.61
CA LEU A 130 11.97 10.97 -9.35
C LEU A 130 12.20 11.91 -8.17
N VAL A 131 13.24 12.74 -8.22
CA VAL A 131 13.53 13.75 -7.20
C VAL A 131 12.76 15.05 -7.43
N THR A 132 12.70 15.57 -8.67
CA THR A 132 12.23 16.94 -8.94
C THR A 132 10.81 17.04 -9.48
N GLU A 133 10.34 16.05 -10.25
CA GLU A 133 9.11 16.19 -11.03
C GLU A 133 7.88 15.65 -10.28
N ALA A 134 6.74 16.34 -10.33
CA ALA A 134 5.50 15.83 -9.72
C ALA A 134 4.82 14.74 -10.57
N VAL A 135 5.02 14.78 -11.89
CA VAL A 135 4.34 13.92 -12.86
C VAL A 135 5.04 12.58 -12.96
N ALA A 136 4.28 11.49 -13.17
CA ALA A 136 4.85 10.18 -13.40
C ALA A 136 5.45 10.04 -14.81
N LEU A 137 6.59 9.35 -14.93
CA LEU A 137 7.03 8.80 -16.21
C LEU A 137 6.15 7.61 -16.64
N SER A 138 6.19 7.26 -17.92
CA SER A 138 5.44 6.10 -18.44
C SER A 138 5.84 4.82 -17.70
N GLY A 139 4.85 4.07 -17.22
CA GLY A 139 5.07 2.85 -16.43
C GLY A 139 5.52 3.08 -14.99
N MET A 140 5.64 4.33 -14.54
CA MET A 140 6.08 4.69 -13.19
C MET A 140 4.94 5.28 -12.35
N ALA A 141 5.12 5.25 -11.05
CA ALA A 141 4.24 5.90 -10.09
C ALA A 141 4.60 7.39 -9.96
N ARG A 142 3.64 8.20 -9.52
CA ARG A 142 3.94 9.60 -9.17
C ARG A 142 4.88 9.64 -7.97
N PRO A 143 5.98 10.41 -8.01
CA PRO A 143 7.04 10.22 -7.04
C PRO A 143 6.67 10.59 -5.59
N ASP A 144 5.90 11.66 -5.36
CA ASP A 144 5.49 12.06 -4.02
C ASP A 144 4.58 11.01 -3.36
N GLU A 145 3.50 10.62 -4.05
CA GLU A 145 2.57 9.58 -3.59
C GLU A 145 3.29 8.25 -3.33
N ALA A 146 4.21 7.84 -4.22
CA ALA A 146 4.98 6.61 -4.07
C ALA A 146 5.91 6.65 -2.85
N ALA A 147 6.63 7.76 -2.65
CA ALA A 147 7.53 7.95 -1.51
C ALA A 147 6.75 7.94 -0.18
N ARG A 148 5.66 8.71 -0.10
CA ARG A 148 4.79 8.74 1.08
C ARG A 148 4.19 7.37 1.39
N PHE A 149 3.72 6.66 0.37
CA PHE A 149 3.19 5.31 0.54
C PHE A 149 4.24 4.31 1.02
N LEU A 150 5.48 4.39 0.51
CA LEU A 150 6.57 3.53 0.97
C LEU A 150 6.84 3.72 2.46
N VAL A 151 7.05 4.97 2.91
CA VAL A 151 7.33 5.27 4.31
C VAL A 151 6.14 4.89 5.20
N HIS A 152 4.91 5.15 4.75
CA HIS A 152 3.70 4.72 5.46
C HIS A 152 3.66 3.20 5.65
N SER A 153 3.92 2.43 4.59
CA SER A 153 3.97 0.97 4.64
C SER A 153 5.07 0.46 5.57
N MET A 154 6.24 1.11 5.57
CA MET A 154 7.34 0.79 6.47
C MET A 154 6.97 1.02 7.94
N LEU A 155 6.39 2.18 8.28
CA LEU A 155 5.96 2.51 9.64
C LEU A 155 4.87 1.55 10.14
N VAL A 156 3.93 1.19 9.27
CA VAL A 156 2.89 0.19 9.57
C VAL A 156 3.49 -1.20 9.82
N ALA A 157 4.49 -1.60 9.05
CA ALA A 157 5.19 -2.88 9.23
C ALA A 157 6.02 -2.92 10.52
N ALA A 158 6.57 -1.78 10.95
CA ALA A 158 7.23 -1.65 12.24
C ALA A 158 6.24 -1.70 13.41
N ALA A 159 5.00 -1.24 13.18
CA ALA A 159 3.96 -1.06 14.19
C ALA A 159 4.45 -0.16 15.34
N ASN A 160 3.84 -0.28 16.53
CA ASN A 160 4.24 0.48 17.72
C ASN A 160 5.34 -0.23 18.52
N ARG A 161 6.29 -0.92 17.85
CA ARG A 161 7.36 -1.68 18.52
C ARG A 161 8.63 -0.83 18.59
N PRO A 162 9.10 -0.41 19.78
CA PRO A 162 10.32 0.38 19.89
C PRO A 162 11.57 -0.35 19.38
N GLY A 163 12.40 0.39 18.64
CA GLY A 163 13.64 -0.10 18.04
C GLY A 163 13.75 0.21 16.55
N LEU A 164 14.78 -0.36 15.92
CA LEU A 164 15.13 -0.13 14.52
C LEU A 164 14.55 -1.23 13.63
N HIS A 165 13.88 -0.81 12.56
CA HIS A 165 13.29 -1.67 11.55
C HIS A 165 13.93 -1.33 10.20
N VAL A 166 14.73 -2.23 9.65
CA VAL A 166 15.57 -1.92 8.49
C VAL A 166 14.97 -2.50 7.20
N PHE A 167 14.88 -1.66 6.18
CA PHE A 167 14.31 -1.95 4.86
C PHE A 167 15.40 -1.78 3.80
N VAL A 168 16.02 -2.88 3.38
CA VAL A 168 17.16 -2.87 2.46
C VAL A 168 16.69 -2.81 1.00
N THR A 169 17.18 -1.82 0.27
CA THR A 169 16.77 -1.46 -1.09
C THR A 169 17.96 -0.96 -1.93
N HIS A 170 17.69 -0.13 -2.93
CA HIS A 170 18.62 0.43 -3.91
C HIS A 170 18.76 1.94 -3.73
N ASP A 171 19.77 2.52 -4.36
CA ASP A 171 20.01 3.97 -4.39
C ASP A 171 18.78 4.76 -4.81
N SER A 172 18.11 4.35 -5.88
CA SER A 172 17.00 5.10 -6.43
C SER A 172 15.81 5.26 -5.49
N LEU A 173 15.53 4.25 -4.68
CA LEU A 173 14.46 4.33 -3.70
C LEU A 173 14.86 5.20 -2.51
N VAL A 174 16.10 5.11 -2.03
CA VAL A 174 16.57 5.92 -0.89
C VAL A 174 16.58 7.40 -1.27
N THR A 175 17.23 7.79 -2.38
CA THR A 175 17.35 9.20 -2.77
C THR A 175 15.99 9.81 -3.07
N ALA A 176 15.17 9.14 -3.89
CA ALA A 176 13.86 9.68 -4.26
C ALA A 176 12.95 9.82 -3.04
N THR A 177 12.93 8.82 -2.15
CA THR A 177 12.10 8.88 -0.93
C THR A 177 12.60 9.98 0.01
N ALA A 178 13.92 10.04 0.28
CA ALA A 178 14.49 11.07 1.13
C ALA A 178 14.19 12.48 0.60
N ALA A 179 14.39 12.72 -0.71
CA ALA A 179 14.12 14.01 -1.33
C ALA A 179 12.66 14.47 -1.15
N ARG A 180 11.70 13.56 -1.36
CA ARG A 180 10.27 13.86 -1.24
C ARG A 180 9.85 14.13 0.20
N LEU A 181 10.34 13.33 1.14
CA LEU A 181 9.96 13.46 2.54
C LEU A 181 10.68 14.60 3.27
N LEU A 182 11.84 15.03 2.76
CA LEU A 182 12.53 16.24 3.21
C LEU A 182 12.04 17.51 2.52
N ASP A 183 11.20 17.38 1.48
CA ASP A 183 10.83 18.49 0.57
C ASP A 183 12.07 19.25 0.03
N LYS A 184 13.11 18.49 -0.31
CA LYS A 184 14.41 19.01 -0.75
C LYS A 184 14.89 18.24 -1.97
N PRO A 185 15.20 18.91 -3.10
CA PRO A 185 15.79 18.23 -4.24
C PRO A 185 17.20 17.75 -3.88
N LEU A 186 17.44 16.45 -4.04
CA LEU A 186 18.74 15.80 -3.80
C LEU A 186 19.44 15.52 -5.13
N GLY A 187 20.66 16.07 -5.28
CA GLY A 187 21.47 15.93 -6.49
C GLY A 187 22.26 14.63 -6.56
N SER A 188 23.13 14.48 -7.57
CA SER A 188 24.05 13.34 -7.70
C SER A 188 24.99 13.19 -6.49
N ASP A 189 25.42 14.31 -5.92
CA ASP A 189 26.29 14.32 -4.73
C ASP A 189 25.56 13.83 -3.47
N ASP A 190 24.23 13.89 -3.50
CA ASP A 190 23.35 13.41 -2.44
C ASP A 190 23.01 11.93 -2.54
N TRP A 191 23.47 11.25 -3.59
CA TRP A 191 23.17 9.83 -3.76
C TRP A 191 23.81 9.00 -2.64
N PRO A 192 23.07 8.02 -2.11
CA PRO A 192 23.47 7.25 -0.95
C PRO A 192 24.71 6.43 -1.29
N TRP A 193 25.69 6.44 -0.40
CA TRP A 193 26.75 5.42 -0.42
C TRP A 193 26.16 4.04 -0.15
N TYR A 194 26.93 2.98 -0.40
CA TYR A 194 26.54 1.65 0.08
C TYR A 194 26.36 1.69 1.60
N LEU A 195 25.29 1.05 2.08
CA LEU A 195 24.84 1.11 3.47
C LEU A 195 24.48 2.53 3.98
N GLU A 196 24.26 3.52 3.10
CA GLU A 196 23.64 4.78 3.50
C GLU A 196 22.10 4.66 3.44
N GLY A 197 21.41 5.38 4.32
CA GLY A 197 19.95 5.26 4.41
C GLY A 197 19.28 6.46 5.06
N ALA A 198 17.98 6.58 4.80
CA ALA A 198 17.09 7.57 5.39
C ALA A 198 16.30 6.97 6.55
N PHE A 199 16.06 7.77 7.59
CA PHE A 199 15.41 7.38 8.84
C PHE A 199 14.05 8.07 8.93
N PHE A 200 13.04 7.34 9.39
CA PHE A 200 11.70 7.87 9.59
C PHE A 200 11.09 7.35 10.89
N TRP A 201 10.36 8.21 11.60
CA TRP A 201 9.61 7.82 12.80
C TRP A 201 8.40 8.71 13.02
N MET A 202 7.41 8.19 13.74
CA MET A 202 6.25 8.97 14.17
C MET A 202 6.55 9.69 15.49
N ALA A 203 6.13 10.94 15.59
CA ALA A 203 6.10 11.73 16.81
C ALA A 203 4.75 12.47 16.93
N GLU A 204 4.56 13.24 18.00
CA GLU A 204 3.31 13.94 18.27
C GLU A 204 2.97 15.00 17.20
N ASP A 205 4.01 15.65 16.65
CA ASP A 205 3.93 16.70 15.64
C ASP A 205 3.90 16.17 14.20
N GLY A 206 4.13 14.86 14.00
CA GLY A 206 3.99 14.22 12.70
C GLY A 206 5.06 13.17 12.39
N VAL A 207 5.34 12.99 11.10
CA VAL A 207 6.36 12.06 10.62
C VAL A 207 7.68 12.81 10.49
N HIS A 208 8.66 12.38 11.27
CA HIS A 208 10.03 12.88 11.18
C HIS A 208 10.78 12.10 10.12
N SER A 209 11.57 12.81 9.32
CA SER A 209 12.42 12.27 8.28
C SER A 209 13.82 12.81 8.45
N ALA A 210 14.84 11.96 8.38
CA ALA A 210 16.23 12.36 8.48
C ALA A 210 17.09 11.64 7.45
N TYR A 211 17.93 12.40 6.73
CA TYR A 211 18.91 11.87 5.78
C TYR A 211 20.14 12.78 5.78
N ARG A 212 21.29 12.21 6.12
CA ARG A 212 22.54 12.96 6.35
C ARG A 212 22.37 14.03 7.42
N GLU A 213 22.51 15.31 7.04
CA GLU A 213 22.34 16.47 7.94
C GLU A 213 20.95 17.10 7.83
N ASP A 214 20.13 16.63 6.89
CA ASP A 214 18.81 17.20 6.65
C ASP A 214 17.75 16.47 7.47
N GLU A 215 16.87 17.26 8.07
CA GLU A 215 15.72 16.80 8.84
C GLU A 215 14.47 17.57 8.44
N ALA A 216 13.34 16.88 8.42
CA ALA A 216 12.04 17.48 8.17
C ALA A 216 10.96 16.80 9.02
N VAL A 217 9.94 17.57 9.39
CA VAL A 217 8.74 17.07 10.06
C VAL A 217 7.55 17.33 9.16
N ARG A 218 6.83 16.27 8.80
CA ARG A 218 5.59 16.36 8.04
C ARG A 218 4.39 16.21 8.97
N PRO A 219 3.54 17.23 9.13
CA PRO A 219 2.35 17.11 9.96
C PRO A 219 1.31 16.19 9.31
N GLY A 220 0.55 15.49 10.15
CA GLY A 220 -0.57 14.64 9.71
C GLY A 220 -0.15 13.31 9.07
N PRO A 221 -1.12 12.54 8.54
CA PRO A 221 -0.85 11.24 7.95
C PRO A 221 -0.11 11.37 6.61
N LEU A 222 0.76 10.39 6.32
CA LEU A 222 1.47 10.30 5.03
C LEU A 222 0.54 10.00 3.85
N CYS A 223 -0.48 9.17 4.07
CA CYS A 223 -1.45 8.78 3.05
C CYS A 223 -2.87 8.99 3.56
N GLY A 224 -3.78 9.34 2.67
CA GLY A 224 -5.19 9.49 2.99
C GLY A 224 -6.08 9.18 1.79
N LEU A 225 -7.30 9.70 1.81
CA LEU A 225 -8.25 9.60 0.71
C LEU A 225 -8.19 10.83 -0.22
N ALA A 226 -7.04 11.49 -0.30
CA ALA A 226 -6.83 12.54 -1.29
C ALA A 226 -6.85 11.95 -2.71
N THR A 227 -7.31 12.73 -3.69
CA THR A 227 -7.44 12.28 -5.09
C THR A 227 -6.16 11.65 -5.65
N GLY A 228 -5.00 12.24 -5.37
CA GLY A 228 -3.71 11.71 -5.81
C GLY A 228 -3.39 10.33 -5.20
N ASP A 229 -3.60 10.18 -3.88
CA ASP A 229 -3.35 8.92 -3.17
C ASP A 229 -4.28 7.80 -3.67
N VAL A 230 -5.57 8.12 -3.86
CA VAL A 230 -6.59 7.20 -4.37
C VAL A 230 -6.24 6.75 -5.80
N LEU A 231 -5.83 7.68 -6.66
CA LEU A 231 -5.41 7.35 -8.02
C LEU A 231 -4.18 6.45 -8.05
N GLU A 232 -3.11 6.80 -7.34
CA GLU A 232 -1.85 6.05 -7.38
C GLU A 232 -1.98 4.68 -6.71
N PHE A 233 -2.79 4.58 -5.65
CA PHE A 233 -3.20 3.28 -5.12
C PHE A 233 -3.88 2.43 -6.19
N ALA A 234 -4.91 2.95 -6.85
CA ALA A 234 -5.62 2.21 -7.88
C ALA A 234 -4.69 1.79 -9.02
N ARG A 235 -3.89 2.71 -9.56
CA ARG A 235 -2.92 2.41 -10.63
C ARG A 235 -1.97 1.28 -10.24
N ARG A 236 -1.47 1.26 -9.00
CA ARG A 236 -0.60 0.19 -8.51
C ARG A 236 -1.32 -1.15 -8.39
N GLU A 237 -2.51 -1.18 -7.78
CA GLU A 237 -3.24 -2.43 -7.61
C GLU A 237 -3.71 -3.00 -8.97
N ILE A 238 -4.08 -2.14 -9.92
CA ILE A 238 -4.41 -2.55 -11.30
C ILE A 238 -3.18 -3.09 -12.01
N ALA A 239 -2.04 -2.40 -11.95
CA ALA A 239 -0.80 -2.88 -12.56
C ALA A 239 -0.37 -4.27 -12.05
N ALA A 240 -0.57 -4.52 -10.75
CA ALA A 240 -0.22 -5.78 -10.10
C ALA A 240 -1.20 -6.94 -10.39
N THR A 241 -2.37 -6.66 -10.99
CA THR A 241 -3.44 -7.65 -11.16
C THR A 241 -3.85 -7.87 -12.60
N VAL A 242 -4.48 -6.88 -13.23
CA VAL A 242 -5.00 -6.97 -14.61
C VAL A 242 -4.14 -6.22 -15.63
N GLY A 243 -3.21 -5.38 -15.17
CA GLY A 243 -2.42 -4.51 -16.03
C GLY A 243 -3.22 -3.33 -16.59
N PHE A 244 -2.54 -2.45 -17.32
CA PHE A 244 -3.17 -1.25 -17.91
C PHE A 244 -3.79 -1.49 -19.29
N ASP A 245 -3.36 -2.56 -19.99
CA ASP A 245 -3.69 -2.79 -21.40
C ASP A 245 -4.83 -3.81 -21.57
N THR A 246 -5.83 -3.77 -20.70
CA THR A 246 -6.98 -4.68 -20.77
C THR A 246 -7.92 -4.33 -21.93
N GLY A 247 -7.90 -3.08 -22.38
CA GLY A 247 -8.90 -2.51 -23.31
C GLY A 247 -10.29 -2.33 -22.69
N ALA A 248 -10.47 -2.67 -21.41
CA ALA A 248 -11.74 -2.61 -20.71
C ALA A 248 -11.96 -1.25 -20.04
N ARG A 249 -13.22 -0.80 -20.04
CA ARG A 249 -13.70 0.24 -19.13
C ARG A 249 -14.21 -0.41 -17.84
N PHE A 250 -13.70 0.03 -16.69
CA PHE A 250 -14.09 -0.54 -15.41
C PHE A 250 -13.84 0.42 -14.24
N PHE A 251 -14.42 0.09 -13.09
CA PHE A 251 -14.21 0.79 -11.83
C PHE A 251 -13.51 -0.12 -10.82
N LEU A 252 -12.44 0.37 -10.19
CA LEU A 252 -12.02 -0.15 -8.89
C LEU A 252 -12.72 0.67 -7.81
N ALA A 253 -13.63 0.06 -7.05
CA ALA A 253 -14.44 0.79 -6.07
C ALA A 253 -14.76 -0.08 -4.85
N GLY A 254 -14.82 0.54 -3.67
CA GLY A 254 -15.21 -0.16 -2.45
C GLY A 254 -14.16 -0.18 -1.34
N GLY A 255 -14.15 -1.25 -0.56
CA GLY A 255 -13.37 -1.36 0.67
C GLY A 255 -11.84 -1.43 0.49
N ALA A 256 -11.35 -1.65 -0.73
CA ALA A 256 -9.92 -1.76 -1.03
C ALA A 256 -9.14 -0.51 -0.60
N PHE A 257 -9.74 0.68 -0.73
CA PHE A 257 -9.09 1.96 -0.43
C PHE A 257 -8.82 2.21 1.06
N LYS A 258 -9.40 1.40 1.97
CA LYS A 258 -8.99 1.40 3.39
C LYS A 258 -7.50 1.10 3.58
N SER A 259 -6.89 0.42 2.61
CA SER A 259 -5.46 0.15 2.55
C SER A 259 -4.62 1.43 2.60
N LEU A 260 -5.13 2.55 2.09
CA LEU A 260 -4.46 3.86 2.22
C LEU A 260 -4.39 4.33 3.67
N LEU A 261 -5.43 4.05 4.47
CA LEU A 261 -5.50 4.44 5.88
C LEU A 261 -4.72 3.49 6.78
N THR A 262 -4.68 2.19 6.44
CA THR A 262 -3.97 1.18 7.24
C THR A 262 -2.52 0.96 6.83
N GLY A 263 -2.13 1.35 5.61
CA GLY A 263 -0.85 1.05 4.97
C GLY A 263 -0.60 -0.43 4.66
N ARG A 264 -1.61 -1.29 4.90
CA ARG A 264 -1.58 -2.71 4.56
C ARG A 264 -2.06 -2.92 3.13
N PRO A 265 -1.54 -3.92 2.39
CA PRO A 265 -2.05 -4.22 1.06
C PRO A 265 -3.51 -4.70 1.13
N PRO A 266 -4.34 -4.41 0.10
CA PRO A 266 -5.69 -4.91 0.05
C PRO A 266 -5.69 -6.43 -0.11
N ARG A 267 -6.58 -7.11 0.62
CA ARG A 267 -6.83 -8.53 0.42
C ARG A 267 -7.74 -8.77 -0.79
N ASP A 268 -8.80 -7.98 -0.88
CA ASP A 268 -9.84 -8.11 -1.89
C ASP A 268 -9.91 -6.83 -2.74
N LEU A 269 -10.09 -6.98 -4.05
CA LEU A 269 -10.26 -5.91 -5.03
C LEU A 269 -11.54 -6.17 -5.83
N ASP A 270 -12.49 -5.23 -5.78
CA ASP A 270 -13.73 -5.31 -6.57
C ASP A 270 -13.56 -4.51 -7.87
N LEU A 271 -13.47 -5.20 -9.01
CA LEU A 271 -13.43 -4.56 -10.33
C LEU A 271 -14.79 -4.67 -11.01
N TRP A 272 -15.47 -3.53 -11.13
CA TRP A 272 -16.80 -3.42 -11.71
C TRP A 272 -16.69 -3.07 -13.19
N ALA A 273 -16.93 -4.05 -14.06
CA ALA A 273 -17.04 -3.82 -15.50
C ALA A 273 -18.29 -3.00 -15.84
N THR A 274 -18.22 -2.14 -16.85
CA THR A 274 -19.37 -1.34 -17.31
C THR A 274 -20.24 -2.04 -18.37
N SER A 275 -19.80 -3.19 -18.87
CA SER A 275 -20.55 -4.01 -19.83
C SER A 275 -20.11 -5.48 -19.75
N GLU A 276 -20.88 -6.40 -20.32
CA GLU A 276 -20.47 -7.81 -20.42
C GLU A 276 -19.20 -7.97 -21.27
N HIS A 277 -18.98 -7.08 -22.25
CA HIS A 277 -17.77 -7.05 -23.05
C HIS A 277 -16.54 -6.67 -22.20
N ASP A 278 -16.63 -5.56 -21.45
CA ASP A 278 -15.56 -5.14 -20.52
C ASP A 278 -15.27 -6.22 -19.47
N ARG A 279 -16.33 -6.90 -19.02
CA ARG A 279 -16.24 -8.00 -18.06
C ARG A 279 -15.44 -9.16 -18.62
N ALA A 280 -15.70 -9.56 -19.86
CA ALA A 280 -14.94 -10.61 -20.55
C ALA A 280 -13.46 -10.22 -20.70
N LEU A 281 -13.18 -8.97 -21.10
CA LEU A 281 -11.81 -8.45 -21.23
C LEU A 281 -11.04 -8.49 -19.90
N LEU A 282 -11.67 -8.13 -18.79
CA LEU A 282 -11.05 -8.22 -17.46
C LEU A 282 -10.73 -9.66 -17.07
N ILE A 283 -11.64 -10.60 -17.33
CA ILE A 283 -11.43 -12.02 -17.04
C ILE A 283 -10.28 -12.57 -17.88
N ASP A 284 -10.21 -12.21 -19.16
CA ASP A 284 -9.12 -12.64 -20.04
C ASP A 284 -7.78 -12.02 -19.64
N ALA A 285 -7.77 -10.76 -19.19
CA ALA A 285 -6.58 -10.11 -18.63
C ALA A 285 -6.09 -10.82 -17.36
N LEU A 286 -7.00 -11.16 -16.42
CA LEU A 286 -6.65 -11.94 -15.23
C LEU A 286 -6.05 -13.30 -15.59
N ARG A 287 -6.64 -14.01 -16.55
CA ARG A 287 -6.10 -15.29 -17.05
C ARG A 287 -4.71 -15.11 -17.67
N ALA A 288 -4.52 -14.07 -18.48
CA ALA A 288 -3.23 -13.76 -19.10
C ALA A 288 -2.14 -13.42 -18.07
N CYS A 289 -2.53 -12.81 -16.94
CA CYS A 289 -1.66 -12.55 -15.80
C CYS A 289 -1.45 -13.76 -14.89
N GLY A 290 -1.95 -14.95 -15.26
CA GLY A 290 -1.77 -16.18 -14.50
C GLY A 290 -2.62 -16.30 -13.24
N ALA A 291 -3.73 -15.56 -13.16
CA ALA A 291 -4.65 -15.63 -12.03
C ALA A 291 -5.31 -17.01 -11.92
N ARG A 292 -5.50 -17.48 -10.69
CA ARG A 292 -6.16 -18.77 -10.38
C ARG A 292 -7.59 -18.51 -9.93
N ILE A 293 -8.55 -19.37 -10.27
CA ILE A 293 -9.95 -19.19 -9.82
C ILE A 293 -10.04 -19.40 -8.30
N ALA A 294 -10.67 -18.45 -7.60
CA ALA A 294 -10.77 -18.39 -6.15
C ALA A 294 -12.16 -18.85 -5.65
N GLY A 295 -12.53 -20.08 -5.99
CA GLY A 295 -13.79 -20.71 -5.57
C GLY A 295 -15.06 -20.02 -6.08
N PRO A 296 -16.25 -20.63 -5.88
CA PRO A 296 -17.50 -20.03 -6.31
C PRO A 296 -17.89 -18.85 -5.41
N ARG A 297 -18.28 -17.72 -6.01
CA ARG A 297 -19.00 -16.64 -5.32
C ARG A 297 -20.39 -16.50 -5.92
N MET A 298 -21.36 -16.12 -5.09
CA MET A 298 -22.76 -16.02 -5.51
C MET A 298 -23.00 -14.92 -6.55
N PHE A 299 -22.19 -13.85 -6.52
CA PHE A 299 -22.45 -12.63 -7.29
C PHE A 299 -21.26 -12.17 -8.14
N ALA A 300 -20.16 -12.93 -8.19
CA ALA A 300 -18.93 -12.55 -8.87
C ALA A 300 -18.15 -13.78 -9.33
N ASP A 301 -17.31 -13.60 -10.35
CA ASP A 301 -16.18 -14.49 -10.58
C ASP A 301 -15.02 -13.97 -9.71
N ALA A 302 -14.33 -14.86 -8.99
CA ALA A 302 -13.24 -14.49 -8.10
C ALA A 302 -11.93 -15.14 -8.56
N PHE A 303 -10.84 -14.38 -8.49
CA PHE A 303 -9.51 -14.81 -8.94
C PHE A 303 -8.43 -14.45 -7.93
N GLU A 304 -7.51 -15.36 -7.64
CA GLU A 304 -6.31 -15.13 -6.87
C GLU A 304 -5.14 -14.76 -7.78
N VAL A 305 -4.58 -13.56 -7.61
CA VAL A 305 -3.42 -13.07 -8.34
C VAL A 305 -2.60 -12.12 -7.46
N ALA A 306 -1.27 -12.24 -7.51
CA ALA A 306 -0.35 -11.40 -6.74
C ALA A 306 -0.68 -11.27 -5.23
N GLY A 307 -1.25 -12.31 -4.62
CA GLY A 307 -1.65 -12.31 -3.20
C GLY A 307 -2.93 -11.52 -2.90
N ARG A 308 -3.68 -11.08 -3.92
CA ARG A 308 -5.02 -10.52 -3.80
C ARG A 308 -6.07 -11.49 -4.32
N VAL A 309 -7.29 -11.34 -3.84
CA VAL A 309 -8.50 -11.85 -4.49
C VAL A 309 -9.11 -10.70 -5.29
N VAL A 310 -9.24 -10.87 -6.59
CA VAL A 310 -9.92 -9.93 -7.49
C VAL A 310 -11.30 -10.50 -7.78
N GLU A 311 -12.34 -9.78 -7.38
CA GLU A 311 -13.73 -10.12 -7.67
C GLU A 311 -14.22 -9.29 -8.87
N ILE A 312 -14.81 -9.99 -9.84
CA ILE A 312 -15.45 -9.42 -11.03
C ILE A 312 -16.96 -9.69 -10.93
N PRO A 313 -17.75 -8.76 -10.37
CA PRO A 313 -19.19 -8.93 -10.19
C PRO A 313 -19.91 -9.29 -11.49
N HIS A 314 -20.97 -10.10 -11.38
CA HIS A 314 -21.82 -10.48 -12.53
C HIS A 314 -22.67 -9.31 -13.02
N LYS A 315 -22.92 -8.31 -12.16
CA LYS A 315 -23.69 -7.12 -12.52
C LYS A 315 -22.77 -6.03 -13.04
N THR A 316 -23.07 -5.54 -14.22
CA THR A 316 -22.32 -4.48 -14.92
C THR A 316 -22.89 -3.09 -14.65
N GLU A 317 -24.18 -2.97 -14.34
CA GLU A 317 -24.81 -1.69 -13.96
C GLU A 317 -24.41 -1.20 -12.55
N PRO A 318 -24.26 0.12 -12.34
CA PRO A 318 -24.57 1.21 -13.27
C PRO A 318 -23.35 1.67 -14.10
N ASP A 319 -23.62 2.52 -15.11
CA ASP A 319 -22.65 2.90 -16.16
C ASP A 319 -21.66 3.98 -15.73
N THR A 320 -21.90 4.63 -14.59
CA THR A 320 -21.04 5.69 -14.05
C THR A 320 -20.48 5.34 -12.68
N LEU A 321 -19.26 5.82 -12.42
CA LEU A 321 -18.62 5.67 -11.12
C LEU A 321 -19.46 6.32 -10.01
N ALA A 322 -20.06 7.49 -10.28
CA ALA A 322 -20.88 8.21 -9.32
C ALA A 322 -22.09 7.39 -8.84
N GLU A 323 -22.84 6.81 -9.77
CA GLU A 323 -23.99 5.96 -9.45
C GLU A 323 -23.55 4.67 -8.76
N ARG A 324 -22.37 4.12 -9.12
CA ARG A 324 -21.80 2.97 -8.43
C ARG A 324 -21.51 3.31 -6.97
N LEU A 325 -20.85 4.45 -6.72
CA LEU A 325 -20.49 4.86 -5.37
C LEU A 325 -21.73 5.18 -4.52
N ALA A 326 -22.77 5.76 -5.12
CA ALA A 326 -24.05 6.03 -4.46
C ALA A 326 -24.81 4.77 -4.01
N ARG A 327 -24.43 3.60 -4.54
CA ARG A 327 -24.98 2.30 -4.10
C ARG A 327 -24.21 1.69 -2.92
N PHE A 328 -23.12 2.28 -2.41
CA PHE A 328 -22.52 1.79 -1.16
C PHE A 328 -23.30 2.29 0.05
N ASP A 329 -23.23 1.53 1.16
CA ASP A 329 -23.87 1.92 2.42
C ASP A 329 -22.90 2.63 3.38
N ILE A 330 -21.61 2.30 3.32
CA ILE A 330 -20.58 2.83 4.23
C ILE A 330 -19.76 3.89 3.49
N GLY A 331 -19.60 5.06 4.10
CA GLY A 331 -18.84 6.18 3.52
C GLY A 331 -17.43 5.80 3.10
N LEU A 332 -16.69 5.09 3.97
CA LEU A 332 -15.33 4.59 3.69
C LEU A 332 -15.26 3.59 2.51
N SER A 333 -16.38 3.08 2.03
CA SER A 333 -16.46 2.27 0.80
C SER A 333 -16.85 3.08 -0.44
N ALA A 334 -17.38 4.29 -0.28
CA ALA A 334 -17.70 5.18 -1.41
C ALA A 334 -16.47 5.96 -1.88
N VAL A 335 -15.46 5.19 -2.29
CA VAL A 335 -14.23 5.64 -2.93
C VAL A 335 -14.02 4.76 -4.14
N GLY A 336 -13.66 5.36 -5.27
CA GLY A 336 -13.37 4.59 -6.46
C GLY A 336 -12.63 5.37 -7.54
N VAL A 337 -12.15 4.60 -8.49
CA VAL A 337 -11.40 5.07 -9.66
C VAL A 337 -11.95 4.37 -10.89
N GLU A 338 -12.17 5.13 -11.95
CA GLU A 338 -12.50 4.62 -13.28
C GLU A 338 -11.24 4.55 -14.13
N HIS A 339 -11.06 3.42 -14.80
CA HIS A 339 -10.11 3.23 -15.89
C HIS A 339 -10.86 3.20 -17.21
N ARG A 340 -10.38 3.96 -18.20
CA ARG A 340 -10.94 3.99 -19.55
C ARG A 340 -9.96 3.34 -20.56
N PRO A 341 -10.45 2.75 -21.66
CA PRO A 341 -9.59 2.05 -22.63
C PRO A 341 -8.53 2.92 -23.32
N ASP A 342 -8.74 4.23 -23.36
CA ASP A 342 -7.79 5.23 -23.88
C ASP A 342 -6.65 5.54 -22.89
N GLY A 343 -6.67 4.94 -21.70
CA GLY A 343 -5.71 5.16 -20.63
C GLY A 343 -6.05 6.34 -19.72
N GLU A 344 -7.21 6.98 -19.89
CA GLU A 344 -7.69 8.01 -18.97
C GLU A 344 -8.16 7.42 -17.63
N TRP A 345 -7.95 8.19 -16.57
CA TRP A 345 -8.35 7.84 -15.21
C TRP A 345 -9.21 8.94 -14.60
N SER A 346 -10.31 8.55 -13.96
CA SER A 346 -11.14 9.47 -13.17
C SER A 346 -11.24 8.96 -11.73
N VAL A 347 -11.27 9.87 -10.76
CA VAL A 347 -11.26 9.54 -9.34
C VAL A 347 -12.48 10.16 -8.69
N MET A 348 -13.14 9.41 -7.82
CA MET A 348 -14.22 9.93 -7.00
C MET A 348 -14.07 9.47 -5.55
N VAL A 349 -14.12 10.45 -4.66
CA VAL A 349 -14.09 10.24 -3.20
C VAL A 349 -15.32 10.92 -2.64
N HIS A 350 -16.23 10.14 -2.05
CA HIS A 350 -17.44 10.72 -1.47
C HIS A 350 -17.11 11.57 -0.24
N PRO A 351 -17.77 12.73 -0.01
CA PRO A 351 -17.49 13.59 1.14
C PRO A 351 -17.57 12.88 2.50
N ILE A 352 -18.52 11.96 2.66
CA ILE A 352 -18.65 11.15 3.88
C ILE A 352 -17.46 10.21 4.08
N ALA A 353 -16.79 9.74 3.01
CA ALA A 353 -15.55 8.96 3.13
C ALA A 353 -14.43 9.81 3.74
N LEU A 354 -14.29 11.05 3.26
CA LEU A 354 -13.32 12.02 3.79
C LEU A 354 -13.62 12.37 5.25
N GLU A 355 -14.89 12.67 5.57
CA GLU A 355 -15.30 12.96 6.94
C GLU A 355 -15.04 11.78 7.87
N SER A 356 -15.38 10.56 7.43
CA SER A 356 -15.11 9.33 8.18
C SER A 356 -13.63 9.14 8.48
N ALA A 357 -12.76 9.38 7.50
CA ALA A 357 -11.31 9.26 7.66
C ALA A 357 -10.75 10.33 8.62
N VAL A 358 -11.21 11.57 8.52
CA VAL A 358 -10.77 12.69 9.37
C VAL A 358 -11.23 12.50 10.82
N ARG A 359 -12.50 12.13 11.03
CA ARG A 359 -13.07 11.94 12.37
C ARG A 359 -12.72 10.59 13.00
N ARG A 360 -12.13 9.67 12.23
CA ARG A 360 -11.89 8.28 12.64
C ARG A 360 -13.18 7.58 13.08
N GLU A 361 -14.22 7.75 12.27
CA GLU A 361 -15.57 7.24 12.50
C GLU A 361 -16.06 6.46 11.27
N VAL A 362 -16.80 5.38 11.47
CA VAL A 362 -17.45 4.65 10.38
C VAL A 362 -18.86 5.20 10.18
N ARG A 363 -19.04 6.05 9.17
CA ARG A 363 -20.33 6.71 8.86
C ARG A 363 -21.04 6.08 7.66
N LEU A 364 -22.37 6.19 7.63
CA LEU A 364 -23.20 5.70 6.54
C LEU A 364 -23.42 6.74 5.43
N LEU A 365 -23.67 6.23 4.24
CA LEU A 365 -24.34 6.96 3.17
C LEU A 365 -25.84 6.85 3.41
N LYS A 366 -26.51 8.00 3.49
CA LYS A 366 -27.94 8.09 3.81
C LYS A 366 -28.70 8.71 2.63
N PRO A 367 -29.88 8.18 2.26
CA PRO A 367 -30.53 7.00 2.84
C PRO A 367 -29.83 5.68 2.44
N LEU A 368 -30.06 4.59 3.20
CA LEU A 368 -29.52 3.26 2.90
C LEU A 368 -30.16 2.66 1.65
N VAL A 369 -29.52 2.86 0.49
CA VAL A 369 -30.01 2.35 -0.81
C VAL A 369 -30.08 0.82 -0.81
N ASN A 370 -29.11 0.14 -0.20
CA ASN A 370 -29.11 -1.33 -0.08
C ASN A 370 -29.66 -1.79 1.27
N TRP A 371 -30.77 -1.22 1.74
CA TRP A 371 -31.42 -1.63 3.00
C TRP A 371 -31.67 -3.14 3.10
N LYS A 372 -31.80 -3.85 1.97
CA LYS A 372 -31.90 -5.33 1.92
C LYS A 372 -30.69 -6.04 2.52
N TYR A 373 -29.58 -5.35 2.72
CA TYR A 373 -28.34 -5.83 3.31
C TYR A 373 -28.04 -5.15 4.65
N ALA A 374 -29.03 -4.53 5.32
CA ALA A 374 -28.87 -3.79 6.57
C ALA A 374 -28.02 -4.54 7.62
N LEU A 375 -28.33 -5.81 7.90
CA LEU A 375 -27.57 -6.61 8.87
C LEU A 375 -26.10 -6.84 8.44
N ALA A 376 -25.85 -7.04 7.15
CA ALA A 376 -24.49 -7.14 6.62
C ALA A 376 -23.76 -5.78 6.64
N THR A 377 -24.50 -4.68 6.52
CA THR A 377 -23.96 -3.33 6.70
C THR A 377 -23.52 -3.09 8.13
N LEU A 378 -24.34 -3.45 9.13
CA LEU A 378 -23.93 -3.38 10.55
C LEU A 378 -22.66 -4.20 10.84
N GLU A 379 -22.60 -5.44 10.35
CA GLU A 379 -21.41 -6.28 10.48
C GLU A 379 -20.17 -5.60 9.87
N ARG A 380 -20.30 -5.09 8.64
CA ARG A 380 -19.21 -4.39 7.94
C ARG A 380 -18.77 -3.13 8.68
N MET A 381 -19.69 -2.36 9.26
CA MET A 381 -19.37 -1.15 10.01
C MET A 381 -18.50 -1.48 11.22
N ARG A 382 -18.91 -2.46 12.03
CA ARG A 382 -18.18 -2.89 13.22
C ARG A 382 -16.82 -3.51 12.86
N ARG A 383 -16.78 -4.29 11.77
CA ARG A 383 -15.52 -4.80 11.22
C ARG A 383 -14.58 -3.69 10.81
N TYR A 384 -15.07 -2.68 10.09
CA TYR A 384 -14.25 -1.53 9.66
C TYR A 384 -13.73 -0.76 10.86
N ALA A 385 -14.54 -0.59 11.91
CA ALA A 385 -14.13 0.06 13.14
C ALA A 385 -12.94 -0.67 13.80
N VAL A 386 -13.02 -1.99 13.92
CA VAL A 386 -11.91 -2.80 14.47
C VAL A 386 -10.67 -2.75 13.58
N GLU A 387 -10.82 -2.94 12.27
CA GLU A 387 -9.69 -2.95 11.33
C GLU A 387 -8.92 -1.63 11.29
N LEU A 388 -9.63 -0.50 11.41
CA LEU A 388 -9.06 0.85 11.31
C LEU A 388 -8.72 1.47 12.68
N GLY A 389 -9.18 0.86 13.77
CA GLY A 389 -9.19 1.51 15.09
C GLY A 389 -10.06 2.78 15.09
N PHE A 390 -11.20 2.73 14.41
CA PHE A 390 -12.20 3.79 14.32
C PHE A 390 -13.35 3.49 15.28
N SER A 391 -14.16 4.50 15.58
CA SER A 391 -15.43 4.30 16.30
C SER A 391 -16.60 4.15 15.33
N VAL A 392 -17.69 3.52 15.78
CA VAL A 392 -18.97 3.56 15.06
C VAL A 392 -19.90 4.50 15.85
N PRO A 393 -20.33 5.65 15.29
CA PRO A 393 -21.25 6.53 16.00
C PRO A 393 -22.59 5.83 16.26
N ARG A 394 -23.17 6.05 17.44
CA ARG A 394 -24.40 5.34 17.88
C ARG A 394 -25.58 5.63 16.97
N GLU A 395 -25.67 6.86 16.48
CA GLU A 395 -26.69 7.31 15.54
C GLU A 395 -26.59 6.62 14.17
N GLU A 396 -25.39 6.20 13.76
CA GLU A 396 -25.18 5.46 12.51
C GLU A 396 -25.68 4.02 12.66
N GLU A 397 -25.34 3.31 13.75
CA GLU A 397 -25.89 1.98 14.01
C GLU A 397 -27.41 2.01 14.20
N ALA A 398 -27.92 3.00 14.94
CA ALA A 398 -29.34 3.18 15.19
C ALA A 398 -30.14 3.35 13.89
N GLU A 399 -29.57 4.03 12.88
CA GLU A 399 -30.20 4.17 11.57
C GLU A 399 -30.37 2.84 10.85
N VAL A 400 -29.36 1.96 10.89
CA VAL A 400 -29.48 0.64 10.27
C VAL A 400 -30.52 -0.22 10.97
N TRP A 401 -30.55 -0.19 12.31
CA TRP A 401 -31.57 -0.87 13.11
C TRP A 401 -32.96 -0.34 12.80
N ARG A 402 -33.15 0.99 12.74
CA ARG A 402 -34.41 1.62 12.37
C ARG A 402 -34.92 1.13 11.00
N VAL A 403 -34.03 1.03 10.01
CA VAL A 403 -34.37 0.53 8.67
C VAL A 403 -34.79 -0.94 8.70
N PHE A 404 -34.11 -1.77 9.50
CA PHE A 404 -34.46 -3.18 9.68
C PHE A 404 -35.79 -3.38 10.42
N GLU A 405 -36.01 -2.63 11.51
CA GLU A 405 -37.19 -2.70 12.37
C GLU A 405 -38.45 -2.16 11.71
N ALA A 406 -38.31 -1.22 10.77
CA ALA A 406 -39.42 -0.68 10.00
C ALA A 406 -40.03 -1.70 9.01
N GLN A 407 -39.37 -2.83 8.75
CA GLN A 407 -39.89 -3.85 7.85
C GLN A 407 -40.88 -4.77 8.55
N ASP A 408 -41.83 -5.34 7.80
CA ASP A 408 -42.74 -6.35 8.32
C ASP A 408 -42.02 -7.66 8.73
N ALA A 409 -42.74 -8.59 9.34
CA ALA A 409 -42.16 -9.83 9.84
C ALA A 409 -41.59 -10.74 8.73
N GLU A 410 -42.26 -10.80 7.57
CA GLU A 410 -41.84 -11.64 6.43
C GLU A 410 -40.56 -11.10 5.82
N LEU A 411 -40.49 -9.79 5.58
CA LEU A 411 -39.30 -9.11 5.08
C LEU A 411 -38.15 -9.23 6.07
N ARG A 412 -38.36 -9.04 7.37
CA ARG A 412 -37.28 -9.23 8.38
C ARG A 412 -36.73 -10.65 8.34
N ALA A 413 -37.57 -11.67 8.25
CA ALA A 413 -37.13 -13.05 8.10
C ALA A 413 -36.27 -13.24 6.83
N ALA A 414 -36.68 -12.64 5.71
CA ALA A 414 -35.92 -12.67 4.46
C ALA A 414 -34.56 -11.94 4.56
N LEU A 415 -34.48 -10.84 5.31
CA LEU A 415 -33.22 -10.12 5.57
C LEU A 415 -32.27 -10.94 6.46
N ILE A 416 -32.79 -11.62 7.49
CA ILE A 416 -32.02 -12.54 8.32
C ILE A 416 -31.46 -13.68 7.49
N GLU A 417 -32.29 -14.31 6.66
CA GLU A 417 -31.86 -15.42 5.81
C GLU A 417 -30.87 -14.98 4.73
N ARG A 418 -31.00 -13.75 4.23
CA ARG A 418 -29.97 -13.16 3.38
C ARG A 418 -28.66 -12.98 4.13
N TYR A 419 -28.70 -12.42 5.34
CA TYR A 419 -27.52 -12.23 6.17
C TYR A 419 -26.81 -13.56 6.48
N ARG A 420 -27.53 -14.64 6.81
CA ARG A 420 -26.92 -15.97 7.01
C ARG A 420 -26.15 -16.48 5.79
N ARG A 421 -26.60 -16.12 4.58
CA ARG A 421 -25.95 -16.54 3.32
C ARG A 421 -24.79 -15.63 2.90
N THR A 422 -24.85 -14.34 3.23
CA THR A 422 -23.91 -13.33 2.69
C THR A 422 -23.01 -12.68 3.73
N GLY A 423 -23.37 -12.75 5.01
CA GLY A 423 -22.59 -12.23 6.13
C GLY A 423 -21.43 -13.16 6.49
N ALA A 424 -20.45 -12.63 7.22
CA ALA A 424 -19.35 -13.43 7.73
C ALA A 424 -19.68 -14.10 9.08
N GLY A 425 -20.84 -13.81 9.66
CA GLY A 425 -21.36 -14.42 10.88
C GLY A 425 -20.70 -13.91 12.17
N GLY A 426 -20.14 -12.69 12.16
CA GLY A 426 -19.46 -12.10 13.31
C GLY A 426 -20.19 -10.91 13.95
N PHE A 427 -19.53 -10.31 14.95
CA PHE A 427 -19.92 -9.03 15.57
C PHE A 427 -21.30 -8.99 16.26
N GLY A 428 -21.80 -10.12 16.75
CA GLY A 428 -22.98 -10.15 17.63
C GLY A 428 -24.31 -9.86 16.94
N ILE A 429 -24.35 -9.82 15.60
CA ILE A 429 -25.52 -9.35 14.85
C ILE A 429 -26.73 -10.25 15.07
N MET A 430 -26.54 -11.58 15.08
CA MET A 430 -27.65 -12.53 15.24
C MET A 430 -28.15 -12.58 16.68
N GLU A 431 -27.27 -12.39 17.65
CA GLU A 431 -27.58 -12.30 19.07
C GLU A 431 -28.44 -11.06 19.36
N GLU A 432 -28.12 -9.91 18.76
CA GLU A 432 -28.93 -8.70 18.87
C GLU A 432 -30.28 -8.83 18.16
N VAL A 433 -30.32 -9.45 16.97
CA VAL A 433 -31.59 -9.76 16.31
C VAL A 433 -32.48 -10.63 17.20
N ALA A 434 -31.93 -11.65 17.86
CA ALA A 434 -32.68 -12.51 18.77
C ALA A 434 -33.20 -11.73 19.97
N CYS A 435 -32.40 -10.83 20.56
CA CYS A 435 -32.80 -10.02 21.72
C CYS A 435 -33.95 -9.05 21.40
N ARG A 436 -33.98 -8.47 20.18
CA ARG A 436 -34.99 -7.47 19.79
C ARG A 436 -36.37 -8.05 19.48
N PHE A 437 -36.46 -9.35 19.19
CA PHE A 437 -37.70 -10.01 18.75
C PHE A 437 -38.05 -11.27 19.55
N GLN A 438 -37.46 -11.41 20.75
CA GLN A 438 -38.08 -12.13 21.87
C GLN A 438 -39.28 -11.33 22.38
#